data_AF-V5ZTC0-F1
#
_entry.id   AF-V5ZTC0-F1
#
_cell.length_a   1.000
_cell.length_b   1.000
_cell.length_c   1.000
_cell.angle_alpha   90.00
_cell.angle_beta   90.00
_cell.angle_gamma   90.00
#
_symmetry.space_group_name_H-M   'P 1'
#
loop_
_entity.id
_entity.type
_entity.pdbx_description
1 polymer ?
#
loop_
_entity_poly.entity_id
_entity_poly.type
_entity_poly.pdbx_seq_one_letter_code
_entity_poly.pdbx_strand_id
1 'polypeptide(L)'
;MITNFFLNVSLSLETNFSSISKMSETEYSFGRSLLSLRRDQAHLMDQTAFPEPMSMEVELDSFQRQVAEKFIDLNASAADDEILSLQWIGKLLDSFLCCQEDFRVIIFNHKSQLLKQPMDRLIEDYFERSVKALDVCNAIRDGIEQIRQWQQLIEIVISALDTSQRQQLGEGEIQRAKKALTDLVIEMLDEKDSSNTLAHRTRSFTRNKDHNQHIGYFRSLSWSVSRSWSAARQLQGIGNNLATPRASDVMATNGLALTVYTMTSILLFVTCVLVAAIPCQDRGLHVHFYFPRHFQWAVPVMSLHDKIMEESKKRDKKKKGCGLLREINQIERSSRMLSELIDSDNFSLTDEEGLEVKERVQELMHVCEAMKDGLDPFDRKVRDVFHQIVRSRTEALDSLGKIQNQE
;
A
#
# COMPACT_ATOMS: atom_id res chain seq x y z
N MET A 1 8.98 -2.39 -28.31
CA MET A 1 8.64 -1.58 -27.12
C MET A 1 9.06 -2.22 -25.80
N ILE A 2 9.28 -3.53 -25.71
CA ILE A 2 9.75 -4.21 -24.48
C ILE A 2 11.26 -3.98 -24.22
N THR A 3 12.08 -3.83 -25.27
CA THR A 3 13.54 -3.63 -25.15
C THR A 3 13.98 -2.28 -24.60
N ASN A 4 13.21 -1.20 -24.83
CA ASN A 4 13.52 0.13 -24.28
C ASN A 4 13.18 0.27 -22.79
N PHE A 5 12.33 -0.62 -22.23
CA PHE A 5 12.00 -0.63 -20.81
C PHE A 5 13.16 -1.23 -19.98
N PHE A 6 13.77 -2.31 -20.46
CA PHE A 6 14.93 -2.92 -19.79
C PHE A 6 16.18 -2.04 -19.81
N LEU A 7 16.44 -1.32 -20.91
CA LEU A 7 17.59 -0.41 -21.00
C LEU A 7 17.48 0.79 -20.05
N ASN A 8 16.29 1.38 -19.89
CA ASN A 8 16.10 2.51 -18.97
C ASN A 8 16.12 2.08 -17.49
N VAL A 9 15.65 0.87 -17.16
CA VAL A 9 15.78 0.33 -15.79
C VAL A 9 17.24 0.02 -15.47
N SER A 10 18.01 -0.52 -16.42
CA SER A 10 19.44 -0.83 -16.22
C SER A 10 20.30 0.44 -16.04
N LEU A 11 20.05 1.49 -16.84
CA LEU A 11 20.78 2.78 -16.73
C LEU A 11 20.45 3.53 -15.43
N SER A 12 19.22 3.40 -14.92
CA SER A 12 18.79 3.98 -13.64
C SER A 12 19.35 3.19 -12.43
N LEU A 13 19.56 1.88 -12.58
CA LEU A 13 20.23 1.05 -11.56
C LEU A 13 21.73 1.39 -11.47
N GLU A 14 22.44 1.53 -12.59
CA GLU A 14 23.88 1.82 -12.59
C GLU A 14 24.22 3.20 -11.98
N THR A 15 23.37 4.20 -12.23
CA THR A 15 23.55 5.57 -11.69
C THR A 15 23.22 5.68 -10.20
N ASN A 16 22.36 4.80 -9.66
CA ASN A 16 22.06 4.75 -8.23
C ASN A 16 23.07 3.88 -7.45
N PHE A 17 23.65 2.85 -8.06
CA PHE A 17 24.67 2.02 -7.42
C PHE A 17 25.98 2.77 -7.13
N SER A 18 26.38 3.75 -7.95
CA SER A 18 27.60 4.53 -7.68
C SER A 18 27.48 5.43 -6.44
N SER A 19 26.26 5.85 -6.10
CA SER A 19 25.99 6.80 -5.01
C SER A 19 25.79 6.12 -3.65
N ILE A 20 25.58 4.79 -3.61
CA ILE A 20 25.35 4.01 -2.38
C ILE A 20 26.65 3.41 -1.81
N SER A 21 27.78 3.50 -2.52
CA SER A 21 29.07 2.89 -2.11
C SER A 21 29.81 3.58 -0.97
N LYS A 22 29.21 4.55 -0.26
CA LYS A 22 29.84 5.20 0.89
C LYS A 22 28.83 5.47 2.01
N MET A 23 28.53 4.47 2.84
CA MET A 23 28.26 4.68 4.26
C MET A 23 28.38 3.39 5.07
N SER A 24 28.82 3.57 6.31
CA SER A 24 29.48 2.64 7.22
C SER A 24 28.65 1.49 7.76
N GLU A 25 29.28 0.32 7.85
CA GLU A 25 28.85 -0.85 8.62
C GLU A 25 28.63 -0.49 10.10
N THR A 26 27.42 -0.75 10.60
CA THR A 26 27.17 -0.91 12.04
C THR A 26 26.53 -2.26 12.26
N GLU A 27 27.31 -3.16 12.86
CA GLU A 27 26.91 -4.49 13.30
C GLU A 27 25.76 -4.40 14.31
N TYR A 28 24.60 -4.96 13.97
CA TYR A 28 23.56 -5.31 14.94
C TYR A 28 23.60 -6.82 15.19
N SER A 29 24.30 -7.20 16.25
CA SER A 29 24.23 -8.53 16.85
C SER A 29 22.88 -8.69 17.57
N PHE A 30 21.97 -9.51 17.02
CA PHE A 30 20.75 -9.92 17.72
C PHE A 30 20.93 -11.34 18.29
N GLY A 31 20.90 -11.43 19.62
CA GLY A 31 21.18 -12.64 20.38
C GLY A 31 20.11 -13.72 20.19
N ARG A 32 20.57 -14.95 19.94
CA ARG A 32 19.75 -16.16 19.99
C ARG A 32 19.57 -16.58 21.44
N SER A 33 18.34 -16.54 21.94
CA SER A 33 18.01 -17.11 23.25
C SER A 33 17.66 -18.59 23.09
N LEU A 34 18.58 -19.47 23.50
CA LEU A 34 18.44 -20.92 23.52
C LEU A 34 18.03 -21.37 24.92
N LEU A 35 16.74 -21.66 25.14
CA LEU A 35 16.30 -22.49 26.26
C LEU A 35 15.02 -23.28 25.91
N SER A 36 15.16 -24.54 25.53
CA SER A 36 14.12 -25.56 25.78
C SER A 36 14.77 -26.90 26.14
N LEU A 37 15.21 -27.02 27.39
CA LEU A 37 15.73 -28.26 27.96
C LEU A 37 14.61 -28.96 28.74
N ARG A 38 13.87 -29.86 28.08
CA ARG A 38 13.35 -31.14 28.62
C ARG A 38 12.34 -31.79 27.68
N ARG A 39 12.74 -32.89 27.05
CA ARG A 39 12.00 -34.15 27.11
C ARG A 39 12.97 -35.29 26.89
N ASP A 40 12.83 -36.30 27.75
CA ASP A 40 13.72 -37.43 27.94
C ASP A 40 13.96 -38.27 26.68
N GLN A 41 15.17 -38.79 26.66
CA GLN A 41 15.82 -39.64 25.69
C GLN A 41 15.54 -41.12 25.98
N ALA A 42 15.27 -41.94 24.95
CA ALA A 42 15.72 -43.33 24.88
C ALA A 42 15.53 -43.96 23.47
N HIS A 43 16.64 -44.06 22.72
CA HIS A 43 17.15 -45.20 21.91
C HIS A 43 16.30 -45.79 20.76
N LEU A 44 16.79 -46.05 19.53
CA LEU A 44 18.10 -46.51 19.04
C LEU A 44 18.31 -46.19 17.53
N MET A 45 19.57 -46.26 17.10
CA MET A 45 20.20 -45.70 15.90
C MET A 45 19.73 -46.26 14.55
N ASP A 46 19.65 -45.36 13.55
CA ASP A 46 20.22 -45.61 12.21
C ASP A 46 20.88 -44.30 11.72
N GLN A 47 22.19 -44.33 11.50
CA GLN A 47 23.02 -43.20 11.08
C GLN A 47 23.40 -43.37 9.60
N THR A 48 22.41 -43.30 8.70
CA THR A 48 22.69 -43.20 7.26
C THR A 48 21.63 -42.44 6.44
N ALA A 49 20.71 -41.70 7.06
CA ALA A 49 19.77 -40.84 6.36
C ALA A 49 20.04 -39.35 6.68
N PHE A 50 20.22 -38.54 5.64
CA PHE A 50 20.36 -37.08 5.75
C PHE A 50 19.26 -36.47 6.65
N PRO A 51 19.61 -35.65 7.66
CA PRO A 51 18.64 -35.08 8.60
C PRO A 51 17.89 -33.85 8.04
N GLU A 52 17.58 -33.82 6.74
CA GLU A 52 16.92 -32.69 6.08
C GLU A 52 15.41 -32.52 6.37
N PRO A 53 14.56 -33.57 6.45
CA PRO A 53 13.11 -33.36 6.50
C PRO A 53 12.62 -32.75 7.82
N MET A 54 13.23 -33.12 8.95
CA MET A 54 12.92 -32.54 10.28
C MET A 54 13.37 -31.08 10.39
N SER A 55 14.44 -30.67 9.71
CA SER A 55 14.91 -29.28 9.73
C SER A 55 14.00 -28.37 8.92
N MET A 56 13.51 -28.85 7.78
CA MET A 56 12.62 -28.09 6.90
C MET A 56 11.24 -27.88 7.52
N GLU A 57 10.63 -28.93 8.08
CA GLU A 57 9.32 -28.82 8.73
C GLU A 57 9.33 -27.79 9.88
N VAL A 58 10.40 -27.77 10.67
CA VAL A 58 10.60 -26.78 11.76
C VAL A 58 10.74 -25.36 11.22
N GLU A 59 11.49 -25.16 10.13
CA GLU A 59 11.63 -23.86 9.46
C GLU A 59 10.28 -23.34 8.94
N LEU A 60 9.49 -24.22 8.29
CA LEU A 60 8.19 -23.85 7.75
C LEU A 60 7.17 -23.54 8.85
N ASP A 61 7.15 -24.32 9.93
CA ASP A 61 6.28 -24.06 11.09
C ASP A 61 6.68 -22.77 11.81
N SER A 62 7.99 -22.50 11.93
CA SER A 62 8.51 -21.22 12.45
C SER A 62 8.00 -20.04 11.62
N PHE A 63 8.02 -20.14 10.30
CA PHE A 63 7.50 -19.11 9.42
C PHE A 63 5.99 -18.88 9.63
N GLN A 64 5.18 -19.94 9.68
CA GLN A 64 3.72 -19.80 9.90
C GLN A 64 3.42 -19.11 11.25
N ARG A 65 4.18 -19.44 12.29
CA ARG A 65 4.06 -18.81 13.62
C ARG A 65 4.46 -17.34 13.58
N GLN A 66 5.58 -17.00 12.95
CA GLN A 66 6.05 -15.60 12.84
C GLN A 66 5.06 -14.73 12.08
N VAL A 67 4.46 -15.24 10.99
CA VAL A 67 3.38 -14.53 10.29
C VAL A 67 2.21 -14.33 11.26
N ALA A 68 1.79 -15.36 11.99
CA ALA A 68 0.67 -15.24 12.94
C ALA A 68 0.93 -14.21 14.04
N GLU A 69 2.09 -14.26 14.69
CA GLU A 69 2.51 -13.31 15.73
C GLU A 69 2.47 -11.87 15.23
N LYS A 70 3.05 -11.58 14.07
CA LYS A 70 3.05 -10.23 13.48
C LYS A 70 1.64 -9.69 13.23
N PHE A 71 0.71 -10.53 12.76
CA PHE A 71 -0.67 -10.11 12.51
C PHE A 71 -1.52 -10.06 13.78
N ILE A 72 -1.20 -10.83 14.81
CA ILE A 72 -1.78 -10.71 16.15
C ILE A 72 -1.36 -9.36 16.76
N ASP A 73 -0.06 -9.04 16.74
CA ASP A 73 0.48 -7.79 17.26
C ASP A 73 -0.08 -6.58 16.52
N LEU A 74 -0.20 -6.67 15.19
CA LEU A 74 -0.82 -5.63 14.37
C LEU A 74 -2.29 -5.41 14.76
N ASN A 75 -3.03 -6.49 15.03
CA ASN A 75 -4.43 -6.41 15.45
C ASN A 75 -4.57 -5.86 16.88
N ALA A 76 -3.64 -6.17 17.78
CA ALA A 76 -3.58 -5.60 19.12
C ALA A 76 -3.26 -4.09 19.08
N SER A 77 -2.45 -3.65 18.11
CA SER A 77 -2.16 -2.24 17.88
C SER A 77 -3.29 -1.48 17.15
N ALA A 78 -4.29 -2.19 16.63
CA ALA A 78 -5.45 -1.60 15.96
C ALA A 78 -6.53 -1.27 17.00
N ALA A 79 -6.30 -0.23 17.80
CA ALA A 79 -7.39 0.42 18.52
C ALA A 79 -8.44 0.90 17.48
N ASP A 80 -9.72 0.90 17.85
CA ASP A 80 -10.82 1.14 16.89
C ASP A 80 -10.67 2.48 16.12
N ASP A 81 -10.01 3.49 16.72
CA ASP A 81 -9.78 4.81 16.11
C ASP A 81 -8.41 4.97 15.39
N GLU A 82 -7.55 3.95 15.41
CA GLU A 82 -6.21 3.98 14.80
C GLU A 82 -6.10 3.15 13.52
N ILE A 83 -7.08 2.27 13.24
CA ILE A 83 -7.07 1.44 12.04
C ILE A 83 -7.09 2.32 10.78
N LEU A 84 -6.32 1.91 9.75
CA LEU A 84 -6.16 2.67 8.50
C LEU A 84 -5.58 4.10 8.69
N SER A 85 -4.91 4.39 9.80
CA SER A 85 -4.01 5.55 9.88
C SER A 85 -2.70 5.31 9.14
N LEU A 86 -2.00 6.38 8.72
CA LEU A 86 -0.66 6.27 8.13
C LEU A 86 0.31 5.46 9.00
N GLN A 87 0.25 5.66 10.32
CA GLN A 87 1.08 4.94 11.28
C GLN A 87 0.76 3.44 11.29
N TRP A 88 -0.53 3.09 11.35
CA TRP A 88 -0.97 1.69 11.39
C TRP A 88 -0.64 0.96 10.08
N ILE A 89 -0.88 1.58 8.92
CA ILE A 89 -0.50 1.01 7.62
C ILE A 89 1.03 0.88 7.54
N GLY A 90 1.77 1.84 8.08
CA GLY A 90 3.22 1.73 8.23
C GLY A 90 3.64 0.45 8.96
N LYS A 91 2.98 0.09 10.07
CA LYS A 91 3.24 -1.16 10.79
C LYS A 91 2.85 -2.40 9.98
N LEU A 92 1.74 -2.34 9.23
CA LEU A 92 1.35 -3.41 8.30
C LEU A 92 2.44 -3.68 7.25
N LEU A 93 3.00 -2.62 6.66
CA LEU A 93 4.07 -2.74 5.67
C LEU A 93 5.37 -3.29 6.29
N ASP A 94 5.71 -2.90 7.51
CA ASP A 94 6.86 -3.47 8.23
C ASP A 94 6.67 -4.97 8.46
N SER A 95 5.49 -5.38 8.96
CA SER A 95 5.15 -6.80 9.15
C SER A 95 5.23 -7.57 7.83
N PHE A 96 4.71 -7.00 6.74
CA PHE A 96 4.78 -7.60 5.42
C PHE A 96 6.21 -7.75 4.90
N LEU A 97 7.04 -6.72 5.04
CA LEU A 97 8.45 -6.75 4.64
C LEU A 97 9.22 -7.82 5.39
N CYS A 98 8.99 -7.99 6.70
CA CYS A 98 9.57 -9.10 7.45
C CYS A 98 9.12 -10.45 6.88
N CYS A 99 7.81 -10.66 6.69
CA CYS A 99 7.31 -11.93 6.15
C CYS A 99 7.86 -12.22 4.74
N GLN A 100 8.02 -11.18 3.91
CA GLN A 100 8.65 -11.30 2.59
C GLN A 100 10.11 -11.73 2.66
N GLU A 101 10.87 -11.19 3.62
CA GLU A 101 12.27 -11.56 3.80
C GLU A 101 12.41 -13.00 4.31
N ASP A 102 11.62 -13.40 5.31
CA ASP A 102 11.60 -14.78 5.81
C ASP A 102 11.21 -15.76 4.69
N PHE A 103 10.19 -15.41 3.91
CA PHE A 103 9.79 -16.18 2.73
C PHE A 103 10.91 -16.29 1.68
N ARG A 104 11.57 -15.17 1.37
CA ARG A 104 12.68 -15.13 0.41
C ARG A 104 13.81 -16.08 0.84
N VAL A 105 14.17 -16.07 2.12
CA VAL A 105 15.19 -16.96 2.70
C VAL A 105 14.78 -18.43 2.54
N ILE A 106 13.54 -18.79 2.87
CA ILE A 106 13.03 -20.17 2.72
C ILE A 106 13.10 -20.63 1.27
N ILE A 107 12.60 -19.83 0.33
CA ILE A 107 12.65 -20.14 -1.10
C ILE A 107 14.10 -20.31 -1.59
N PHE A 108 15.02 -19.49 -1.08
CA PHE A 108 16.43 -19.57 -1.43
C PHE A 108 17.14 -20.81 -0.83
N ASN A 109 16.77 -21.21 0.39
CA ASN A 109 17.32 -22.41 1.03
C ASN A 109 16.91 -23.70 0.30
N HIS A 110 15.71 -23.72 -0.29
CA HIS A 110 15.13 -24.91 -0.92
C HIS A 110 15.03 -24.82 -2.46
N LYS A 111 15.95 -24.10 -3.11
CA LYS A 111 15.95 -23.85 -4.58
C LYS A 111 15.80 -25.09 -5.45
N SER A 112 16.42 -26.20 -5.06
CA SER A 112 16.37 -27.45 -5.81
C SER A 112 14.95 -28.03 -5.92
N GLN A 113 14.07 -27.67 -4.98
CA GLN A 113 12.66 -28.05 -5.00
C GLN A 113 11.83 -27.14 -5.92
N LEU A 114 12.28 -25.90 -6.17
CA LEU A 114 11.55 -24.92 -7.00
C LEU A 114 11.47 -25.30 -8.48
N LEU A 115 12.38 -26.14 -8.97
CA LEU A 115 12.37 -26.60 -10.37
C LEU A 115 11.51 -27.85 -10.58
N LYS A 116 11.07 -28.48 -9.49
CA LYS A 116 10.31 -29.73 -9.54
C LYS A 116 8.82 -29.41 -9.55
N GLN A 117 8.06 -30.13 -10.37
CA GLN A 117 6.61 -30.08 -10.28
C GLN A 117 6.11 -30.62 -8.93
N PRO A 118 5.09 -30.01 -8.31
CA PRO A 118 4.29 -28.87 -8.81
C PRO A 118 4.82 -27.48 -8.37
N MET A 119 5.99 -27.42 -7.75
CA MET A 119 6.51 -26.22 -7.09
C MET A 119 6.91 -25.11 -8.07
N ASP A 120 7.45 -25.49 -9.23
CA ASP A 120 7.78 -24.62 -10.37
C ASP A 120 6.62 -23.71 -10.77
N ARG A 121 5.44 -24.30 -10.93
CA ARG A 121 4.22 -23.58 -11.27
C ARG A 121 3.74 -22.70 -10.12
N LEU A 122 3.78 -23.19 -8.89
CA LEU A 122 3.32 -22.43 -7.73
C LEU A 122 4.15 -21.16 -7.50
N ILE A 123 5.47 -21.23 -7.70
CA ILE A 123 6.34 -20.08 -7.55
C ILE A 123 6.24 -19.12 -8.74
N GLU A 124 6.04 -19.63 -9.96
CA GLU A 124 5.76 -18.82 -11.15
C GLU A 124 4.45 -18.02 -10.98
N ASP A 125 3.37 -18.70 -10.56
CA ASP A 125 2.08 -18.08 -10.27
C ASP A 125 2.22 -16.99 -9.19
N TYR A 126 3.03 -17.23 -8.15
CA TYR A 126 3.34 -16.23 -7.13
C TYR A 126 4.03 -14.99 -7.72
N PHE A 127 5.04 -15.17 -8.57
CA PHE A 127 5.75 -14.04 -9.18
C PHE A 127 4.89 -13.28 -10.19
N GLU A 128 3.98 -13.94 -10.90
CA GLU A 128 3.01 -13.24 -11.74
C GLU A 128 2.08 -12.36 -10.90
N ARG A 129 1.63 -12.87 -9.74
CA ARG A 129 0.82 -12.10 -8.79
C ARG A 129 1.63 -10.97 -8.15
N SER A 130 2.91 -11.17 -7.89
CA SER A 130 3.77 -10.13 -7.34
C SER A 130 3.97 -8.96 -8.30
N VAL A 131 4.00 -9.19 -9.62
CA VAL A 131 3.99 -8.12 -10.63
C VAL A 131 2.74 -7.26 -10.54
N LYS A 132 1.57 -7.88 -10.37
CA LYS A 132 0.31 -7.14 -10.17
C LYS A 132 0.35 -6.28 -8.90
N ALA A 133 1.00 -6.77 -7.85
CA ALA A 133 1.24 -5.98 -6.63
C ALA A 133 2.20 -4.79 -6.86
N LEU A 134 3.19 -4.92 -7.74
CA LEU A 134 4.05 -3.80 -8.16
C LEU A 134 3.24 -2.72 -8.89
N ASP A 135 2.31 -3.11 -9.77
CA ASP A 135 1.39 -2.17 -10.43
C ASP A 135 0.54 -1.42 -9.41
N VAL A 136 0.09 -2.08 -8.35
CA VAL A 136 -0.61 -1.43 -7.23
C VAL A 136 0.33 -0.47 -6.50
N CYS A 137 1.56 -0.86 -6.17
CA CYS A 137 2.52 0.05 -5.53
C CYS A 137 2.71 1.35 -6.33
N ASN A 138 2.77 1.27 -7.66
CA ASN A 138 2.83 2.45 -8.52
C ASN A 138 1.58 3.33 -8.41
N ALA A 139 0.39 2.73 -8.47
CA ALA A 139 -0.87 3.45 -8.30
C ALA A 139 -1.01 4.10 -6.91
N ILE A 140 -0.51 3.44 -5.87
CA ILE A 140 -0.49 3.97 -4.51
C ILE A 140 0.46 5.16 -4.40
N ARG A 141 1.62 5.13 -5.06
CA ARG A 141 2.52 6.30 -5.13
C ARG A 141 1.88 7.49 -5.85
N ASP A 142 1.13 7.25 -6.93
CA ASP A 142 0.34 8.30 -7.59
C ASP A 142 -0.75 8.85 -6.66
N GLY A 143 -1.37 7.98 -5.85
CA GLY A 143 -2.33 8.39 -4.82
C GLY A 143 -1.70 9.23 -3.70
N ILE A 144 -0.49 8.89 -3.26
CA ILE A 144 0.29 9.69 -2.32
C ILE A 144 0.54 11.10 -2.88
N GLU A 145 0.87 11.20 -4.17
CA GLU A 145 1.10 12.48 -4.82
C GLU A 145 -0.17 13.34 -4.90
N GLN A 146 -1.34 12.74 -5.14
CA GLN A 146 -2.63 13.43 -5.04
C GLN A 146 -2.87 13.97 -3.62
N ILE A 147 -2.57 13.18 -2.59
CA ILE A 147 -2.70 13.64 -1.21
C ILE A 147 -1.77 14.84 -0.94
N ARG A 148 -0.55 14.85 -1.48
CA ARG A 148 0.36 16.01 -1.37
C ARG A 148 -0.21 17.26 -2.06
N GLN A 149 -0.91 17.11 -3.18
CA GLN A 149 -1.60 18.24 -3.83
C GLN A 149 -2.73 18.79 -2.95
N TRP A 150 -3.47 17.92 -2.27
CA TRP A 150 -4.48 18.35 -1.30
C TRP A 150 -3.86 19.13 -0.13
N GLN A 151 -2.68 18.73 0.36
CA GLN A 151 -1.96 19.49 1.39
C GLN A 151 -1.67 20.93 0.95
N GLN A 152 -1.27 21.14 -0.31
CA GLN A 152 -1.01 22.49 -0.83
C GLN A 152 -2.29 23.35 -0.82
N LEU A 153 -3.45 22.78 -1.15
CA LEU A 153 -4.72 23.48 -1.08
C LEU A 153 -5.11 23.80 0.37
N ILE A 154 -4.91 22.85 1.28
CA ILE A 154 -5.14 23.02 2.71
C ILE A 154 -4.25 24.12 3.30
N GLU A 155 -2.97 24.17 2.94
CA GLU A 155 -2.05 25.24 3.36
C GLU A 155 -2.54 26.62 2.91
N ILE A 156 -3.14 26.72 1.70
CA ILE A 156 -3.77 27.97 1.24
C ILE A 156 -4.95 28.34 2.14
N VAL A 157 -5.84 27.39 2.45
CA VAL A 157 -7.00 27.60 3.34
C VAL A 157 -6.56 28.07 4.72
N ILE A 158 -5.60 27.37 5.32
CA ILE A 158 -5.04 27.72 6.63
C ILE A 158 -4.44 29.13 6.58
N SER A 159 -3.60 29.43 5.59
CA SER A 159 -2.95 30.75 5.47
C SER A 159 -3.93 31.90 5.26
N ALA A 160 -5.08 31.64 4.65
CA ALA A 160 -6.10 32.64 4.36
C ALA A 160 -7.03 32.89 5.56
N LEU A 161 -7.22 31.89 6.43
CA LEU A 161 -8.14 31.95 7.57
C LEU A 161 -7.44 32.05 8.93
N ASP A 162 -6.11 32.01 8.96
CA ASP A 162 -5.34 32.14 10.20
C ASP A 162 -5.47 33.55 10.78
N THR A 163 -6.33 33.68 11.78
CA THR A 163 -6.58 34.90 12.55
C THR A 163 -5.53 35.15 13.64
N SER A 164 -4.52 34.28 13.79
CA SER A 164 -3.49 34.42 14.84
C SER A 164 -2.65 35.69 14.69
N GLN A 165 -2.51 36.21 13.47
CA GLN A 165 -1.74 37.43 13.18
C GLN A 165 -2.61 38.67 12.89
N ARG A 166 -3.92 38.51 12.67
CA ARG A 166 -4.84 39.61 12.32
C ARG A 166 -6.19 39.44 13.01
N GLN A 167 -6.66 40.51 13.66
CA GLN A 167 -7.95 40.55 14.35
C GLN A 167 -9.19 40.51 13.42
N GLN A 168 -9.03 40.78 12.11
CA GLN A 168 -10.12 40.81 11.14
C GLN A 168 -9.68 40.15 9.82
N LEU A 169 -10.51 39.25 9.29
CA LEU A 169 -10.31 38.63 7.97
C LEU A 169 -10.84 39.56 6.88
N GLY A 170 -10.05 39.77 5.83
CA GLY A 170 -10.48 40.52 4.66
C GLY A 170 -11.36 39.69 3.72
N GLU A 171 -12.28 40.35 3.00
CA GLU A 171 -13.15 39.70 2.00
C GLU A 171 -12.35 38.90 0.95
N GLY A 172 -11.19 39.41 0.54
CA GLY A 172 -10.30 38.71 -0.40
C GLY A 172 -9.65 37.44 0.18
N GLU A 173 -9.39 37.39 1.49
CA GLU A 173 -8.82 36.22 2.17
C GLU A 173 -9.90 35.13 2.27
N ILE A 174 -11.12 35.51 2.64
CA ILE A 174 -12.29 34.63 2.66
C ILE A 174 -12.53 34.02 1.28
N GLN A 175 -12.54 34.84 0.22
CA GLN A 175 -12.76 34.35 -1.14
C GLN A 175 -11.64 33.41 -1.62
N ARG A 176 -10.40 33.66 -1.19
CA ARG A 176 -9.26 32.76 -1.46
C ARG A 176 -9.46 31.41 -0.77
N ALA A 177 -9.88 31.40 0.49
CA ALA A 177 -10.18 30.18 1.23
C ALA A 177 -11.33 29.39 0.59
N LYS A 178 -12.44 30.06 0.23
CA LYS A 178 -13.58 29.45 -0.47
C LYS A 178 -13.15 28.76 -1.77
N LYS A 179 -12.34 29.46 -2.57
CA LYS A 179 -11.82 28.89 -3.82
C LYS A 179 -10.97 27.65 -3.55
N ALA A 180 -10.02 27.72 -2.61
CA ALA A 180 -9.15 26.59 -2.30
C ALA A 180 -9.93 25.38 -1.72
N LEU A 181 -10.96 25.63 -0.90
CA LEU A 181 -11.87 24.58 -0.41
C LEU A 181 -12.67 23.95 -1.55
N THR A 182 -13.16 24.76 -2.49
CA THR A 182 -13.88 24.27 -3.67
C THR A 182 -12.96 23.40 -4.55
N ASP A 183 -11.75 23.88 -4.83
CA ASP A 183 -10.75 23.13 -5.59
C ASP A 183 -10.39 21.81 -4.87
N LEU A 184 -10.24 21.83 -3.54
CA LEU A 184 -9.98 20.63 -2.74
C LEU A 184 -11.12 19.61 -2.83
N VAL A 185 -12.37 20.07 -2.71
CA VAL A 185 -13.54 19.20 -2.84
C VAL A 185 -13.63 18.60 -4.23
N ILE A 186 -13.32 19.37 -5.29
CA ILE A 186 -13.29 18.85 -6.67
C ILE A 186 -12.23 17.76 -6.80
N GLU A 187 -10.99 18.01 -6.37
CA GLU A 187 -9.89 17.05 -6.45
C GLU A 187 -10.15 15.77 -5.62
N MET A 188 -10.78 15.89 -4.45
CA MET A 188 -11.17 14.72 -3.63
C MET A 188 -12.35 13.94 -4.19
N LEU A 189 -13.16 14.54 -5.08
CA LEU A 189 -14.30 13.92 -5.73
C LEU A 189 -13.99 13.33 -7.11
N ASP A 190 -12.89 13.73 -7.75
CA ASP A 190 -12.51 13.28 -9.09
C ASP A 190 -12.04 11.81 -9.06
N GLU A 191 -12.96 10.88 -8.76
CA GLU A 191 -12.96 9.63 -9.48
C GLU A 191 -13.28 10.00 -10.91
N LYS A 192 -12.24 10.22 -11.71
CA LYS A 192 -12.31 10.46 -13.15
C LYS A 192 -13.29 9.46 -13.76
N ASP A 193 -14.54 9.90 -13.89
CA ASP A 193 -15.63 9.04 -14.28
C ASP A 193 -15.31 8.58 -15.69
N SER A 194 -15.02 7.29 -15.81
CA SER A 194 -15.05 6.58 -17.07
C SER A 194 -16.50 6.53 -17.55
N SER A 195 -17.01 7.63 -18.10
CA SER A 195 -18.20 7.64 -18.96
C SER A 195 -18.19 8.87 -19.87
N ASN A 196 -18.00 8.61 -21.17
CA ASN A 196 -18.39 9.43 -22.32
C ASN A 196 -18.08 10.94 -22.29
N THR A 197 -16.90 11.31 -22.79
CA THR A 197 -16.84 12.37 -23.79
C THR A 197 -16.18 11.86 -25.07
N LEU A 198 -17.06 11.75 -26.06
CA LEU A 198 -16.83 11.59 -27.48
C LEU A 198 -15.44 12.05 -27.93
N ALA A 199 -14.80 11.20 -28.73
CA ALA A 199 -13.62 11.51 -29.52
C ALA A 199 -13.74 12.88 -30.23
N HIS A 200 -13.21 13.93 -29.61
CA HIS A 200 -12.72 15.07 -30.37
C HIS A 200 -11.40 14.67 -31.00
N ARG A 201 -11.55 14.03 -32.16
CA ARG A 201 -10.50 13.87 -33.16
C ARG A 201 -9.75 15.18 -33.29
N THR A 202 -8.45 15.10 -33.06
CA THR A 202 -7.46 16.13 -33.32
C THR A 202 -7.55 16.55 -34.78
N ARG A 203 -8.06 17.75 -35.05
CA ARG A 203 -7.90 18.44 -36.34
C ARG A 203 -7.35 19.82 -36.05
N SER A 204 -6.03 19.94 -36.15
CA SER A 204 -5.30 21.20 -36.14
C SER A 204 -5.54 21.98 -37.44
N PHE A 205 -5.28 23.30 -37.36
CA PHE A 205 -5.41 24.36 -38.37
C PHE A 205 -6.75 25.11 -38.40
N THR A 206 -6.87 26.16 -37.58
CA THR A 206 -7.07 27.52 -38.10
C THR A 206 -6.73 28.56 -37.02
N ARG A 207 -6.08 29.62 -37.47
CA ARG A 207 -5.63 30.80 -36.73
C ARG A 207 -6.82 31.72 -36.47
N ASN A 208 -7.09 32.10 -35.21
CA ASN A 208 -7.78 33.36 -34.95
C ASN A 208 -7.42 33.96 -33.58
N LYS A 209 -7.46 35.29 -33.58
CA LYS A 209 -7.00 36.22 -32.56
C LYS A 209 -8.18 36.61 -31.66
N ASP A 210 -7.83 36.95 -30.42
CA ASP A 210 -8.59 37.73 -29.42
C ASP A 210 -9.55 37.02 -28.43
N HIS A 211 -9.21 37.28 -27.16
CA HIS A 211 -9.96 37.32 -25.90
C HIS A 211 -10.51 36.06 -25.21
N ASN A 212 -10.29 36.10 -23.89
CA ASN A 212 -10.80 35.31 -22.77
C ASN A 212 -10.23 33.91 -22.50
N GLN A 213 -9.59 33.85 -21.33
CA GLN A 213 -9.73 32.82 -20.29
C GLN A 213 -9.72 31.37 -20.77
N HIS A 214 -8.56 30.75 -20.74
CA HIS A 214 -8.37 29.46 -20.09
C HIS A 214 -6.90 29.34 -19.75
N ILE A 215 -6.57 29.57 -18.48
CA ILE A 215 -5.27 29.19 -17.92
C ILE A 215 -5.17 27.68 -18.10
N GLY A 216 -4.30 27.28 -19.03
CA GLY A 216 -4.04 25.89 -19.33
C GLY A 216 -3.54 25.20 -18.09
N TYR A 217 -4.29 24.20 -17.63
CA TYR A 217 -3.80 23.18 -16.72
C TYR A 217 -2.57 22.55 -17.38
N PHE A 218 -1.39 22.98 -16.94
CA PHE A 218 -0.14 22.39 -17.34
C PHE A 218 -0.12 20.94 -16.86
N ARG A 219 -0.28 20.03 -17.83
CA ARG A 219 0.24 18.68 -17.76
C ARG A 219 1.75 18.72 -17.53
N SER A 220 2.19 18.23 -16.38
CA SER A 220 3.30 17.28 -16.21
C SER A 220 3.43 17.04 -14.69
N LEU A 221 3.17 15.85 -14.16
CA LEU A 221 4.13 14.74 -14.22
C LEU A 221 3.46 13.44 -14.66
N SER A 222 4.06 12.86 -15.69
CA SER A 222 3.80 11.54 -16.24
C SER A 222 4.25 10.44 -15.27
N TRP A 223 3.32 9.96 -14.46
CA TRP A 223 3.22 8.54 -14.08
C TRP A 223 1.79 8.00 -14.06
N SER A 224 0.81 8.79 -14.53
CA SER A 224 -0.59 8.39 -14.54
C SER A 224 -0.75 6.99 -15.11
N VAL A 225 -1.27 6.08 -14.29
CA VAL A 225 -1.60 4.73 -14.72
C VAL A 225 -2.51 4.79 -15.96
N SER A 226 -2.33 3.84 -16.88
CA SER A 226 -3.12 3.77 -18.11
C SER A 226 -4.61 3.88 -17.79
N ARG A 227 -5.39 4.56 -18.66
CA ARG A 227 -6.85 4.69 -18.51
C ARG A 227 -7.59 3.33 -18.43
N SER A 228 -6.90 2.24 -18.79
CA SER A 228 -7.39 0.86 -18.72
C SER A 228 -7.12 0.14 -17.40
N TRP A 229 -6.38 0.76 -16.48
CA TRP A 229 -6.04 0.18 -15.17
C TRP A 229 -7.21 0.27 -14.20
N SER A 230 -7.27 -0.70 -13.30
CA SER A 230 -8.30 -0.81 -12.27
C SER A 230 -7.71 -1.55 -11.07
N ALA A 231 -7.82 -0.96 -9.89
CA ALA A 231 -7.35 -1.59 -8.66
C ALA A 231 -8.10 -2.90 -8.40
N ALA A 232 -9.43 -2.92 -8.61
CA ALA A 232 -10.26 -4.11 -8.49
C ALA A 232 -9.77 -5.25 -9.41
N ARG A 233 -9.39 -4.95 -10.67
CA ARG A 233 -8.82 -5.95 -11.58
C ARG A 233 -7.47 -6.47 -11.12
N GLN A 234 -6.61 -5.61 -10.56
CA GLN A 234 -5.32 -6.05 -10.00
C GLN A 234 -5.54 -6.96 -8.79
N LEU A 235 -6.40 -6.57 -7.86
CA LEU A 235 -6.75 -7.39 -6.69
C LEU A 235 -7.37 -8.73 -7.10
N GLN A 236 -8.30 -8.72 -8.07
CA GLN A 236 -8.84 -9.95 -8.64
C GLN A 236 -7.74 -10.77 -9.29
N GLY A 237 -6.83 -10.17 -10.05
CA GLY A 237 -5.71 -10.88 -10.69
C GLY A 237 -4.71 -11.50 -9.72
N ILE A 238 -4.60 -10.97 -8.49
CA ILE A 238 -3.79 -11.53 -7.40
C ILE A 238 -4.54 -12.68 -6.70
N GLY A 239 -5.84 -12.51 -6.44
CA GLY A 239 -6.67 -13.48 -5.72
C GLY A 239 -7.30 -14.59 -6.58
N ASN A 240 -7.35 -14.42 -7.90
CA ASN A 240 -8.00 -15.36 -8.80
C ASN A 240 -7.30 -16.72 -8.73
N ASN A 241 -8.09 -17.79 -8.56
CA ASN A 241 -7.59 -19.15 -8.37
C ASN A 241 -6.59 -19.29 -7.21
N LEU A 242 -6.66 -18.44 -6.18
CA LEU A 242 -5.94 -18.65 -4.92
C LEU A 242 -6.70 -19.71 -4.10
N ALA A 243 -6.31 -20.97 -4.24
CA ALA A 243 -6.87 -22.09 -3.49
C ALA A 243 -5.86 -22.63 -2.47
N THR A 244 -6.37 -23.11 -1.34
CA THR A 244 -5.54 -23.81 -0.36
C THR A 244 -4.91 -25.06 -1.00
N PRO A 245 -3.59 -25.27 -0.85
CA PRO A 245 -2.91 -26.45 -1.39
C PRO A 245 -3.55 -27.74 -0.89
N ARG A 246 -3.70 -28.73 -1.79
CA ARG A 246 -4.24 -30.04 -1.41
C ARG A 246 -3.19 -30.82 -0.62
N ALA A 247 -3.62 -31.76 0.22
CA ALA A 247 -2.71 -32.61 0.98
C ALA A 247 -1.66 -33.32 0.08
N SER A 248 -2.05 -33.73 -1.13
CA SER A 248 -1.12 -34.31 -2.12
C SER A 248 -0.03 -33.33 -2.56
N ASP A 249 -0.39 -32.07 -2.77
CA ASP A 249 0.52 -31.03 -3.25
C ASP A 249 1.48 -30.60 -2.11
N VAL A 250 0.97 -30.57 -0.86
CA VAL A 250 1.77 -30.35 0.35
C VAL A 250 2.80 -31.46 0.54
N MET A 251 2.39 -32.73 0.41
CA MET A 251 3.33 -33.86 0.50
C MET A 251 4.36 -33.84 -0.63
N ALA A 252 3.95 -33.52 -1.86
CA ALA A 252 4.85 -33.48 -3.02
C ALA A 252 5.90 -32.37 -2.95
N THR A 253 5.63 -31.30 -2.19
CA THR A 253 6.50 -30.12 -2.04
C THR A 253 7.17 -30.02 -0.67
N ASN A 254 7.09 -31.08 0.13
CA ASN A 254 7.57 -31.10 1.52
C ASN A 254 7.08 -29.90 2.34
N GLY A 255 5.86 -29.43 2.07
CA GLY A 255 5.25 -28.27 2.75
C GLY A 255 5.47 -26.91 2.10
N LEU A 256 6.38 -26.73 1.12
CA LEU A 256 6.65 -25.41 0.51
C LEU A 256 5.44 -24.78 -0.15
N ALA A 257 4.54 -25.59 -0.71
CA ALA A 257 3.29 -25.09 -1.29
C ALA A 257 2.48 -24.26 -0.28
N LEU A 258 2.54 -24.64 1.01
CA LEU A 258 1.86 -23.90 2.06
C LEU A 258 2.54 -22.55 2.34
N THR A 259 3.86 -22.49 2.32
CA THR A 259 4.62 -21.24 2.48
C THR A 259 4.28 -20.23 1.39
N VAL A 260 4.23 -20.70 0.13
CA VAL A 260 3.81 -19.86 -1.02
C VAL A 260 2.36 -19.42 -0.87
N TYR A 261 1.46 -20.33 -0.48
CA TYR A 261 0.06 -19.99 -0.25
C TYR A 261 -0.11 -18.91 0.83
N THR A 262 0.60 -19.04 1.96
CA THR A 262 0.62 -18.04 3.03
C THR A 262 1.10 -16.70 2.50
N MET A 263 2.28 -16.62 1.86
CA MET A 263 2.75 -15.33 1.36
C MET A 263 1.88 -14.73 0.26
N THR A 264 1.29 -15.55 -0.60
CA THR A 264 0.35 -15.04 -1.62
C THR A 264 -0.89 -14.43 -0.96
N SER A 265 -1.39 -15.06 0.11
CA SER A 265 -2.54 -14.58 0.87
C SER A 265 -2.23 -13.27 1.60
N ILE A 266 -1.05 -13.17 2.24
CA ILE A 266 -0.59 -11.96 2.89
C ILE A 266 -0.35 -10.83 1.86
N LEU A 267 0.25 -11.13 0.71
CA LEU A 267 0.43 -10.17 -0.39
C LEU A 267 -0.92 -9.61 -0.85
N LEU A 268 -1.91 -10.48 -1.08
CA LEU A 268 -3.27 -10.07 -1.46
C LEU A 268 -3.89 -9.17 -0.39
N PHE A 269 -3.79 -9.55 0.89
CA PHE A 269 -4.32 -8.77 2.01
C PHE A 269 -3.70 -7.37 2.05
N VAL A 270 -2.37 -7.28 2.10
CA VAL A 270 -1.65 -5.99 2.17
C VAL A 270 -1.97 -5.10 0.98
N THR A 271 -2.00 -5.67 -0.23
CA THR A 271 -2.35 -4.93 -1.45
C THR A 271 -3.80 -4.43 -1.39
N CYS A 272 -4.73 -5.23 -0.87
CA CYS A 272 -6.12 -4.82 -0.66
C CYS A 272 -6.25 -3.67 0.34
N VAL A 273 -5.49 -3.71 1.45
CA VAL A 273 -5.48 -2.62 2.44
C VAL A 273 -4.96 -1.32 1.84
N LEU A 274 -3.87 -1.38 1.05
CA LEU A 274 -3.33 -0.20 0.38
C LEU A 274 -4.35 0.42 -0.58
N VAL A 275 -5.00 -0.40 -1.41
CA VAL A 275 -6.07 0.03 -2.34
C VAL A 275 -7.26 0.62 -1.59
N ALA A 276 -7.62 0.08 -0.43
CA ALA A 276 -8.70 0.60 0.38
C ALA A 276 -8.35 1.98 0.96
N ALA A 277 -7.14 2.12 1.50
CA ALA A 277 -6.71 3.31 2.21
C ALA A 277 -6.45 4.51 1.28
N ILE A 278 -5.69 4.30 0.21
CA ILE A 278 -5.13 5.39 -0.62
C ILE A 278 -5.97 5.61 -1.89
N PRO A 279 -6.12 6.86 -2.36
CA PRO A 279 -6.81 7.17 -3.60
C PRO A 279 -6.19 6.46 -4.80
N CYS A 280 -7.01 5.65 -5.47
CA CYS A 280 -6.66 5.00 -6.72
C CYS A 280 -7.93 4.66 -7.51
N GLN A 281 -7.77 4.38 -8.80
CA GLN A 281 -8.89 4.15 -9.72
C GLN A 281 -9.56 2.78 -9.50
N ASP A 282 -10.90 2.77 -9.47
CA ASP A 282 -11.73 1.56 -9.41
C ASP A 282 -11.36 0.62 -8.26
N ARG A 283 -11.48 1.12 -7.02
CA ARG A 283 -11.05 0.45 -5.78
C ARG A 283 -11.79 -0.82 -5.40
N GLY A 284 -12.87 -1.17 -6.12
CA GLY A 284 -13.84 -2.24 -5.79
C GLY A 284 -13.33 -3.28 -4.79
N LEU A 285 -13.66 -3.08 -3.51
CA LEU A 285 -13.18 -3.89 -2.37
C LEU A 285 -13.89 -5.25 -2.25
N HIS A 286 -14.36 -5.80 -3.37
CA HIS A 286 -15.13 -7.04 -3.43
C HIS A 286 -14.22 -8.28 -3.43
N VAL A 287 -13.12 -8.25 -2.69
CA VAL A 287 -12.23 -9.40 -2.52
C VAL A 287 -12.75 -10.22 -1.35
N HIS A 288 -13.20 -11.45 -1.62
CA HIS A 288 -13.64 -12.35 -0.56
C HIS A 288 -12.45 -13.03 0.11
N PHE A 289 -12.13 -12.59 1.34
CA PHE A 289 -11.14 -13.24 2.19
C PHE A 289 -11.81 -14.34 3.02
N TYR A 290 -11.56 -15.60 2.66
CA TYR A 290 -11.93 -16.74 3.48
C TYR A 290 -10.77 -17.72 3.52
N PHE A 291 -10.10 -17.79 4.67
CA PHE A 291 -8.96 -18.66 4.89
C PHE A 291 -9.33 -19.82 5.82
N PRO A 292 -8.83 -21.04 5.57
CA PRO A 292 -9.02 -22.14 6.50
C PRO A 292 -8.44 -21.82 7.89
N ARG A 293 -9.26 -22.00 8.93
CA ARG A 293 -8.90 -21.63 10.32
C ARG A 293 -7.78 -22.45 10.95
N HIS A 294 -7.34 -23.53 10.31
CA HIS A 294 -6.20 -24.32 10.80
C HIS A 294 -4.86 -23.60 10.61
N PHE A 295 -4.81 -22.57 9.76
CA PHE A 295 -3.65 -21.68 9.67
C PHE A 295 -3.64 -20.69 10.84
N GLN A 296 -2.52 -20.63 11.55
CA GLN A 296 -2.37 -19.79 12.75
C GLN A 296 -2.58 -18.29 12.46
N TRP A 297 -2.19 -17.83 11.26
CA TRP A 297 -2.35 -16.45 10.81
C TRP A 297 -3.74 -16.13 10.23
N ALA A 298 -4.57 -17.13 9.92
CA ALA A 298 -5.84 -16.90 9.23
C ALA A 298 -6.81 -16.06 10.06
N VAL A 299 -7.01 -16.42 11.33
CA VAL A 299 -7.93 -15.70 12.23
C VAL A 299 -7.54 -14.23 12.42
N PRO A 300 -6.29 -13.87 12.77
CA PRO A 300 -5.92 -12.46 12.94
C PRO A 300 -6.03 -11.66 11.64
N VAL A 301 -5.66 -12.23 10.48
CA VAL A 301 -5.80 -11.56 9.17
C VAL A 301 -7.28 -11.34 8.82
N MET A 302 -8.14 -12.36 8.98
CA MET A 302 -9.58 -12.24 8.72
C MET A 302 -10.23 -11.22 9.67
N SER A 303 -9.83 -11.19 10.94
CA SER A 303 -10.32 -10.20 11.90
C SER A 303 -9.98 -8.77 11.48
N LEU A 304 -8.75 -8.52 11.01
CA LEU A 304 -8.37 -7.21 10.47
C LEU A 304 -9.15 -6.85 9.22
N HIS A 305 -9.32 -7.81 8.30
CA HIS A 305 -10.14 -7.61 7.12
C HIS A 305 -11.58 -7.21 7.48
N ASP A 306 -12.20 -7.90 8.43
CA ASP A 306 -13.56 -7.60 8.88
C ASP A 306 -13.67 -6.18 9.45
N LYS A 307 -12.69 -5.76 10.29
CA LYS A 307 -12.63 -4.37 10.80
C LYS A 307 -12.56 -3.34 9.66
N ILE A 308 -11.73 -3.60 8.65
CA ILE A 308 -11.59 -2.71 7.46
C ILE A 308 -12.90 -2.65 6.66
N MET A 309 -13.60 -3.78 6.52
CA MET A 309 -14.89 -3.82 5.84
C MET A 309 -16.01 -3.12 6.63
N GLU A 310 -15.96 -3.14 7.96
CA GLU A 310 -16.87 -2.32 8.76
C GLU A 310 -16.58 -0.82 8.58
N GLU A 311 -15.31 -0.40 8.53
CA GLU A 311 -14.93 0.98 8.20
C GLU A 311 -15.41 1.40 6.79
N SER A 312 -15.31 0.51 5.80
CA SER A 312 -15.79 0.80 4.46
C SER A 312 -17.32 1.01 4.42
N LYS A 313 -18.09 0.18 5.13
CA LYS A 313 -19.56 0.29 5.23
C LYS A 313 -20.02 1.55 5.96
N LYS A 314 -19.28 1.99 6.99
CA LYS A 314 -19.54 3.28 7.66
C LYS A 314 -19.45 4.43 6.66
N ARG A 315 -18.57 4.31 5.65
CA ARG A 315 -18.31 5.33 4.65
C ARG A 315 -19.25 5.28 3.45
N ASP A 316 -19.63 4.11 2.94
CA ASP A 316 -20.54 3.96 1.77
C ASP A 316 -21.90 4.66 1.92
N LYS A 317 -22.35 4.93 3.16
CA LYS A 317 -23.59 5.70 3.43
C LYS A 317 -23.45 7.19 3.13
N LYS A 318 -22.23 7.69 3.01
CA LYS A 318 -21.86 9.05 2.61
C LYS A 318 -21.15 8.94 1.26
N LYS A 319 -21.24 9.98 0.43
CA LYS A 319 -20.71 10.06 -0.95
C LYS A 319 -19.41 9.25 -1.17
N LYS A 320 -19.24 8.58 -2.34
CA LYS A 320 -18.01 7.86 -2.72
C LYS A 320 -16.79 8.76 -2.49
N GLY A 321 -16.10 8.62 -1.36
CA GLY A 321 -14.93 9.43 -1.08
C GLY A 321 -13.65 8.73 -1.52
N CYS A 322 -12.58 9.48 -1.75
CA CYS A 322 -11.33 9.06 -2.37
C CYS A 322 -10.46 8.01 -1.65
N GLY A 323 -10.69 7.64 -0.39
CA GLY A 323 -9.84 6.69 0.35
C GLY A 323 -10.43 6.33 1.70
N LEU A 324 -10.03 5.20 2.31
CA LEU A 324 -10.39 4.90 3.70
C LEU A 324 -9.33 5.38 4.71
N LEU A 325 -8.23 5.99 4.25
CA LEU A 325 -7.19 6.51 5.14
C LEU A 325 -7.80 7.50 6.14
N ARG A 326 -7.47 7.32 7.42
CA ARG A 326 -8.05 8.12 8.51
C ARG A 326 -7.79 9.61 8.34
N GLU A 327 -6.57 9.99 7.97
CA GLU A 327 -6.18 11.39 7.78
C GLU A 327 -6.96 12.04 6.62
N ILE A 328 -7.24 11.29 5.54
CA ILE A 328 -8.10 11.77 4.43
C ILE A 328 -9.53 12.03 4.93
N ASN A 329 -10.07 11.14 5.77
CA ASN A 329 -11.41 11.30 6.33
C ASN A 329 -11.51 12.54 7.22
N GLN A 330 -10.45 12.84 7.98
CA GLN A 330 -10.39 14.04 8.82
C GLN A 330 -10.34 15.31 7.95
N ILE A 331 -9.55 15.32 6.88
CA ILE A 331 -9.51 16.42 5.91
C ILE A 331 -10.89 16.65 5.29
N GLU A 332 -11.54 15.59 4.80
CA GLU A 332 -12.86 15.68 4.16
C GLU A 332 -13.90 16.27 5.13
N ARG A 333 -13.85 15.86 6.40
CA ARG A 333 -14.75 16.35 7.44
C ARG A 333 -14.47 17.82 7.77
N SER A 334 -13.24 18.16 8.12
CA SER A 334 -12.89 19.53 8.55
C SER A 334 -13.05 20.53 7.41
N SER A 335 -12.68 20.17 6.17
CA SER A 335 -12.88 21.04 4.99
C SER A 335 -14.36 21.28 4.68
N ARG A 336 -15.22 20.26 4.81
CA ARG A 336 -16.67 20.41 4.61
C ARG A 336 -17.30 21.33 5.66
N MET A 337 -17.05 21.08 6.93
CA MET A 337 -17.56 21.91 8.03
C MET A 337 -17.09 23.37 7.86
N LEU A 338 -15.82 23.56 7.49
CA LEU A 338 -15.27 24.88 7.25
C LEU A 338 -15.93 25.56 6.03
N SER A 339 -16.22 24.82 4.96
CA SER A 339 -16.93 25.37 3.80
C SER A 339 -18.35 25.82 4.17
N GLU A 340 -19.08 25.01 4.95
CA GLU A 340 -20.43 25.35 5.44
C GLU A 340 -20.44 26.62 6.30
N LEU A 341 -19.43 26.80 7.16
CA LEU A 341 -19.30 28.00 8.00
C LEU A 341 -19.02 29.26 7.17
N ILE A 342 -18.14 29.18 6.18
CA ILE A 342 -17.74 30.35 5.38
C ILE A 342 -18.82 30.72 4.34
N ASP A 343 -19.66 29.77 3.93
CA ASP A 343 -20.76 29.99 2.99
C ASP A 343 -22.08 30.44 3.64
N SER A 344 -22.12 30.67 4.96
CA SER A 344 -23.31 31.17 5.64
C SER A 344 -23.66 32.62 5.21
N ASP A 345 -24.94 32.90 4.94
CA ASP A 345 -25.43 34.22 4.47
C ASP A 345 -25.17 35.36 5.48
N ASN A 346 -24.92 35.01 6.75
CA ASN A 346 -24.58 35.93 7.83
C ASN A 346 -23.10 35.93 8.20
N PHE A 347 -22.21 35.35 7.36
CA PHE A 347 -20.79 35.22 7.66
C PHE A 347 -20.20 36.57 8.07
N SER A 348 -20.08 36.73 9.37
CA SER A 348 -19.54 37.87 10.05
C SER A 348 -18.72 37.29 11.17
N LEU A 349 -17.55 37.86 11.46
CA LEU A 349 -16.71 37.42 12.58
C LEU A 349 -17.38 37.84 13.90
N THR A 350 -18.58 37.30 14.18
CA THR A 350 -19.14 37.28 15.52
C THR A 350 -18.24 36.40 16.39
N ASP A 351 -18.19 36.69 17.70
CA ASP A 351 -17.26 35.99 18.60
C ASP A 351 -17.45 34.47 18.59
N GLU A 352 -18.67 33.96 18.35
CA GLU A 352 -18.97 32.53 18.28
C GLU A 352 -18.57 31.89 16.95
N GLU A 353 -18.98 32.45 15.80
CA GLU A 353 -18.64 31.91 14.47
C GLU A 353 -17.13 32.01 14.19
N GLY A 354 -16.49 33.09 14.65
CA GLY A 354 -15.04 33.27 14.55
C GLY A 354 -14.26 32.26 15.40
N LEU A 355 -14.79 31.88 16.58
CA LEU A 355 -14.20 30.84 17.42
C LEU A 355 -14.31 29.47 16.75
N GLU A 356 -15.46 29.16 16.15
CA GLU A 356 -15.68 27.89 15.46
C GLU A 356 -14.80 27.76 14.22
N VAL A 357 -14.68 28.81 13.39
CA VAL A 357 -13.75 28.84 12.25
C VAL A 357 -12.31 28.61 12.73
N LYS A 358 -11.89 29.27 13.80
CA LYS A 358 -10.55 29.10 14.36
C LYS A 358 -10.31 27.66 14.82
N GLU A 359 -11.27 27.05 15.49
CA GLU A 359 -11.20 25.65 15.93
C GLU A 359 -11.05 24.70 14.73
N ARG A 360 -11.86 24.88 13.69
CA ARG A 360 -11.78 24.06 12.46
C ARG A 360 -10.47 24.26 11.70
N VAL A 361 -9.93 25.48 11.65
CA VAL A 361 -8.61 25.76 11.06
C VAL A 361 -7.50 25.09 11.86
N GLN A 362 -7.58 25.09 13.19
CA GLN A 362 -6.61 24.37 14.04
C GLN A 362 -6.68 22.85 13.84
N GLU A 363 -7.88 22.26 13.76
CA GLU A 363 -8.03 20.85 13.41
C GLU A 363 -7.38 20.53 12.07
N LEU A 364 -7.66 21.34 11.04
CA LEU A 364 -7.12 21.14 9.70
C LEU A 364 -5.58 21.29 9.69
N MET A 365 -5.04 22.21 10.47
CA MET A 365 -3.59 22.38 10.68
C MET A 365 -2.96 21.13 11.29
N HIS A 366 -3.52 20.61 12.38
CA HIS A 366 -3.02 19.38 13.02
C HIS A 366 -3.05 18.17 12.09
N VAL A 367 -4.11 18.02 11.29
CA VAL A 367 -4.20 16.92 10.32
C VAL A 367 -3.18 17.10 9.20
N CYS A 368 -2.98 18.33 8.71
CA CYS A 368 -2.01 18.63 7.67
C CYS A 368 -0.57 18.36 8.13
N GLU A 369 -0.23 18.72 9.38
CA GLU A 369 1.07 18.42 10.01
C GLU A 369 1.27 16.92 10.17
N ALA A 370 0.31 16.21 10.77
CA ALA A 370 0.39 14.76 10.94
C ALA A 370 0.56 14.03 9.60
N MET A 371 -0.13 14.51 8.57
CA MET A 371 -0.03 13.94 7.23
C MET A 371 1.32 14.26 6.57
N LYS A 372 1.85 15.47 6.74
CA LYS A 372 3.18 15.87 6.22
C LYS A 372 4.28 15.01 6.84
N ASP A 373 4.23 14.80 8.14
CA ASP A 373 5.22 13.99 8.87
C ASP A 373 5.07 12.49 8.55
N GLY A 374 3.84 12.02 8.31
CA GLY A 374 3.53 10.61 8.07
C GLY A 374 3.69 10.13 6.62
N LEU A 375 3.47 11.00 5.62
CA LEU A 375 3.45 10.60 4.21
C LEU A 375 4.82 10.20 3.66
N ASP A 376 5.88 10.92 4.03
CA ASP A 376 7.22 10.62 3.54
C ASP A 376 7.78 9.27 4.05
N PRO A 377 7.64 8.93 5.35
CA PRO A 377 7.90 7.58 5.84
C PRO A 377 7.05 6.51 5.15
N PHE A 378 5.76 6.80 4.90
CA PHE A 378 4.86 5.87 4.23
C PHE A 378 5.28 5.61 2.77
N ASP A 379 5.59 6.66 2.00
CA ASP A 379 6.06 6.56 0.61
C ASP A 379 7.40 5.81 0.52
N ARG A 380 8.31 6.00 1.49
CA ARG A 380 9.53 5.17 1.62
C ARG A 380 9.19 3.70 1.79
N LYS A 381 8.28 3.35 2.71
CA LYS A 381 7.87 1.95 2.93
C LYS A 381 7.22 1.32 1.71
N VAL A 382 6.41 2.06 0.95
CA VAL A 382 5.83 1.57 -0.32
C VAL A 382 6.94 1.28 -1.34
N ARG A 383 7.98 2.12 -1.41
CA ARG A 383 9.16 1.85 -2.25
C ARG A 383 9.96 0.64 -1.75
N ASP A 384 10.11 0.48 -0.44
CA ASP A 384 10.82 -0.67 0.13
C ASP A 384 10.09 -1.97 -0.22
N VAL A 385 8.75 -1.99 -0.15
CA VAL A 385 7.92 -3.10 -0.62
C VAL A 385 8.14 -3.38 -2.11
N PHE A 386 8.11 -2.35 -2.94
CA PHE A 386 8.37 -2.48 -4.38
C PHE A 386 9.74 -3.12 -4.63
N HIS A 387 10.80 -2.59 -4.01
CA HIS A 387 12.15 -3.09 -4.20
C HIS A 387 12.34 -4.51 -3.66
N GLN A 388 11.75 -4.84 -2.51
CA GLN A 388 11.84 -6.18 -1.95
C GLN A 388 11.17 -7.23 -2.85
N ILE A 389 10.00 -6.91 -3.42
CA ILE A 389 9.33 -7.81 -4.38
C ILE A 389 10.18 -8.00 -5.64
N VAL A 390 10.72 -6.91 -6.20
CA VAL A 390 11.61 -6.98 -7.38
C VAL A 390 12.85 -7.82 -7.08
N ARG A 391 13.49 -7.58 -5.93
CA ARG A 391 14.69 -8.30 -5.48
C ARG A 391 14.42 -9.80 -5.36
N SER A 392 13.39 -10.19 -4.59
CA SER A 392 13.04 -11.61 -4.40
C SER A 392 12.77 -12.32 -5.71
N ARG A 393 12.08 -11.66 -6.66
CA ARG A 393 11.80 -12.22 -7.99
C ARG A 393 13.06 -12.36 -8.83
N THR A 394 13.91 -11.33 -8.90
CA THR A 394 15.15 -11.37 -9.69
C THR A 394 16.10 -12.46 -9.17
N GLU A 395 16.31 -12.52 -7.85
CA GLU A 395 17.18 -13.54 -7.24
C GLU A 395 16.68 -14.97 -7.50
N ALA A 396 15.36 -15.19 -7.47
CA ALA A 396 14.76 -16.48 -7.78
C ALA A 396 14.91 -16.84 -9.25
N LEU A 397 14.60 -15.92 -10.18
CA LEU A 397 14.73 -16.15 -11.62
C LEU A 397 16.18 -16.39 -12.05
N ASP A 398 17.14 -15.64 -11.50
CA ASP A 398 18.57 -15.83 -11.75
C ASP A 398 19.04 -17.20 -11.25
N SER A 399 18.50 -17.66 -10.12
CA SER A 399 18.81 -18.99 -9.58
C SER A 399 18.24 -20.10 -10.47
N LEU A 400 17.00 -19.96 -10.95
CA LEU A 400 16.37 -20.92 -11.86
C LEU A 400 17.11 -21.00 -13.20
N GLY A 401 17.49 -19.87 -13.78
CA GLY A 401 18.25 -19.82 -15.02
C GLY A 401 19.65 -20.42 -14.92
N LYS A 402 20.33 -20.29 -13.77
CA LYS A 402 21.63 -20.93 -13.53
C LYS A 402 21.54 -22.45 -13.46
N ILE A 403 20.49 -22.98 -12.82
CA ILE A 403 20.33 -24.42 -12.67
C ILE A 403 19.93 -25.08 -13.99
N GLN A 404 19.05 -24.44 -14.78
CA GLN A 404 18.68 -24.94 -16.12
C GLN A 404 19.86 -24.99 -17.11
N ASN A 405 20.91 -24.19 -16.89
CA ASN A 405 22.12 -24.20 -17.71
C ASN A 405 23.17 -25.23 -17.22
N GLN A 406 22.93 -25.90 -16.09
CA GLN A 406 23.82 -26.91 -15.50
C GLN A 406 23.34 -28.35 -15.72
N GLU A 407 22.08 -28.53 -16.15
CA GLU A 407 21.56 -29.77 -16.73
C GLU A 407 21.77 -29.78 -18.26
#